data_AF-A0A3S0Q326-F1
#
_entry.id   AF-A0A3S0Q326-F1
#
_cell.length_a   1.000
_cell.length_b   1.000
_cell.length_c   1.000
_cell.angle_alpha   90.00
_cell.angle_beta   90.00
_cell.angle_gamma   90.00
#
_symmetry.space_group_name_H-M   'P 1'
#
loop_
_entity.id
_entity.type
_entity.pdbx_description
1 polymer ?
#
loop_
_entity_poly.entity_id
_entity_poly.type
_entity_poly.pdbx_seq_one_letter_code
_entity_poly.pdbx_strand_id
1 'polypeptide(L)'
;MQISVDVHNYMETLVGQVLANEEYVEKFDHEQLADLACLALSQLRPVYIRHDIDFLSALPEERLVTLKEYAESAVDAAVSMIVDDRRKNRQDEIPVIFSKQSFDDDVELEWFEKPILNKK
;
A
#
# COMPACT_ATOMS: atom_id res chain seq x y z
N MET A 1 10.15 9.29 15.08
CA MET A 1 9.02 9.66 15.97
C MET A 1 7.88 8.71 15.65
N GLN A 2 7.70 7.66 16.46
CA GLN A 2 6.48 6.83 16.43
C GLN A 2 5.37 7.65 17.08
N ILE A 3 4.26 7.87 16.37
CA ILE A 3 3.17 8.75 16.82
C ILE A 3 2.45 8.15 18.05
N SER A 4 2.36 6.82 18.12
CA SER A 4 1.92 5.99 19.26
C SER A 4 2.16 4.53 18.89
N VAL A 5 2.27 3.60 19.86
CA VAL A 5 2.29 2.14 19.57
C VAL A 5 0.95 1.69 18.98
N ASP A 6 -0.12 2.42 19.29
CA ASP A 6 -1.48 2.09 18.88
C ASP A 6 -1.89 2.76 17.56
N VAL A 7 -1.02 3.53 16.88
CA VAL A 7 -1.35 4.17 15.61
C VAL A 7 -0.48 3.59 14.50
N HIS A 8 -1.12 2.94 13.53
CA HIS A 8 -0.46 2.25 12.42
C HIS A 8 -1.15 2.55 11.09
N ASN A 9 -0.43 2.33 10.01
CA ASN A 9 -1.00 2.41 8.66
C ASN A 9 -1.72 1.10 8.35
N TYR A 10 -3.04 1.13 8.18
CA TYR A 10 -3.83 -0.07 7.89
C TYR A 10 -3.39 -0.78 6.60
N MET A 11 -2.80 -0.05 5.65
CA MET A 11 -2.24 -0.67 4.44
C MET A 11 -1.08 -1.63 4.74
N GLU A 12 -0.36 -1.48 5.86
CA GLU A 12 0.64 -2.46 6.32
C GLU A 12 0.00 -3.82 6.60
N THR A 13 -1.21 -3.82 7.19
CA THR A 13 -1.98 -5.04 7.44
C THR A 13 -2.38 -5.71 6.13
N LEU A 14 -2.86 -4.95 5.14
CA LEU A 14 -3.28 -5.50 3.85
C LEU A 14 -2.09 -6.03 3.04
N VAL A 15 -0.99 -5.26 2.96
CA VAL A 15 0.24 -5.72 2.28
C VAL A 15 0.80 -6.96 2.97
N GLY A 16 0.81 -6.99 4.30
CA GLY A 16 1.24 -8.16 5.07
C GLY A 16 0.40 -9.40 4.79
N GLN A 17 -0.93 -9.25 4.62
CA GLN A 17 -1.82 -10.35 4.24
C GLN A 17 -1.49 -10.90 2.85
N VAL A 18 -1.25 -10.03 1.87
CA VAL A 18 -0.87 -10.45 0.51
C VAL A 18 0.46 -11.20 0.54
N LEU A 19 1.49 -10.65 1.20
CA LEU A 19 2.82 -11.25 1.27
C LEU A 19 2.88 -12.55 2.10
N ALA A 20 1.87 -12.83 2.91
CA ALA A 20 1.75 -14.08 3.65
C ALA A 20 1.24 -15.25 2.79
N ASN A 21 0.77 -14.99 1.56
CA ASN A 21 0.38 -16.06 0.63
C ASN A 21 1.59 -16.95 0.29
N GLU A 22 1.35 -18.26 0.16
CA GLU A 22 2.38 -19.26 -0.11
C GLU A 22 3.22 -18.92 -1.36
N GLU A 23 2.59 -18.31 -2.36
CA GLU A 23 3.26 -17.92 -3.60
C GLU A 23 4.40 -16.91 -3.45
N TYR A 24 4.42 -16.13 -2.36
CA TYR A 24 5.48 -15.19 -2.04
C TYR A 24 6.43 -15.78 -0.99
N VAL A 25 5.89 -16.41 0.06
CA VAL A 25 6.69 -17.01 1.14
C VAL A 25 7.62 -18.12 0.65
N GLU A 26 7.20 -18.91 -0.36
CA GLU A 26 8.04 -19.95 -0.94
C GLU A 26 9.10 -19.42 -1.91
N LYS A 27 8.88 -18.24 -2.49
CA LYS A 27 9.73 -17.67 -3.56
C LYS A 27 10.76 -16.66 -3.05
N PHE A 28 10.47 -15.99 -1.94
CA PHE A 28 11.28 -14.88 -1.43
C PHE A 28 11.71 -15.13 0.01
N ASP A 29 12.93 -14.73 0.34
CA ASP A 29 13.41 -14.75 1.72
C ASP A 29 12.84 -13.58 2.55
N HIS A 30 13.10 -13.59 3.87
CA HIS A 30 12.59 -12.56 4.77
C HIS A 30 13.07 -11.13 4.45
N GLU A 31 14.27 -10.97 3.90
CA GLU A 31 14.81 -9.65 3.53
C GLU A 31 14.11 -9.15 2.26
N GLN A 32 13.93 -10.02 1.28
CA GLN A 32 13.21 -9.73 0.05
C GLN A 32 11.72 -9.42 0.31
N LEU A 33 11.07 -10.15 1.21
CA LEU A 33 9.68 -9.86 1.61
C LEU A 33 9.56 -8.49 2.29
N ALA A 34 10.54 -8.10 3.12
CA ALA A 34 10.58 -6.77 3.70
C ALA A 34 10.79 -5.67 2.64
N ASP A 35 11.65 -5.91 1.65
CA ASP A 35 11.84 -5.01 0.51
C ASP A 35 10.57 -4.86 -0.34
N LEU A 36 9.87 -5.96 -0.61
CA LEU A 36 8.57 -5.95 -1.30
C LEU A 36 7.54 -5.12 -0.53
N ALA A 37 7.45 -5.31 0.79
CA ALA A 37 6.56 -4.51 1.63
C ALA A 37 6.90 -3.02 1.55
N CYS A 38 8.18 -2.65 1.60
CA CYS A 38 8.61 -1.25 1.49
C CYS A 38 8.24 -0.64 0.13
N LEU A 39 8.48 -1.35 -0.96
CA LEU A 39 8.16 -0.90 -2.32
C LEU A 39 6.65 -0.80 -2.53
N ALA A 40 5.87 -1.76 -2.05
CA ALA A 40 4.41 -1.73 -2.14
C ALA A 40 3.82 -0.55 -1.36
N LEU A 41 4.21 -0.39 -0.09
CA LEU A 41 3.72 0.69 0.77
C LEU A 41 4.06 2.09 0.25
N SER A 42 5.19 2.24 -0.45
CA SER A 42 5.59 3.51 -1.08
C SER A 42 4.67 3.94 -2.22
N GLN A 43 3.90 3.02 -2.79
CA GLN A 43 2.97 3.28 -3.89
C GLN A 43 1.54 3.55 -3.38
N LEU A 44 1.22 3.11 -2.16
CA LEU A 44 -0.11 3.17 -1.57
C LEU A 44 -0.33 4.48 -0.81
N ARG A 45 -1.60 4.92 -0.77
CA ARG A 45 -2.01 6.01 0.11
C ARG A 45 -2.02 5.48 1.56
N PRO A 46 -1.28 6.09 2.50
CA PRO A 46 -1.28 5.62 3.88
C PRO A 46 -2.61 5.94 4.56
N VAL A 47 -3.15 4.99 5.32
CA VAL A 47 -4.39 5.12 6.09
C VAL A 47 -4.04 4.88 7.57
N TYR A 48 -3.71 5.95 8.29
CA TYR A 48 -3.35 5.85 9.70
C TYR A 48 -4.59 5.75 10.59
N ILE A 49 -4.70 4.65 11.32
CA ILE A 49 -5.82 4.37 12.23
C ILE A 49 -5.28 4.00 13.61
N ARG A 50 -6.18 4.02 14.61
CA ARG A 50 -5.85 3.53 15.96
C ARG A 50 -6.38 2.12 16.24
N HIS A 51 -7.61 1.85 15.83
CA HIS A 51 -8.29 0.58 16.09
C HIS A 51 -8.90 0.04 14.80
N ASP A 52 -8.46 -1.15 14.39
CA ASP A 52 -8.95 -1.82 13.18
C ASP A 52 -10.47 -2.03 13.23
N ILE A 53 -11.01 -2.35 14.40
CA ILE A 53 -12.45 -2.60 14.60
C ILE A 53 -13.26 -1.34 14.27
N ASP A 54 -12.85 -0.17 14.77
CA ASP A 54 -13.55 1.08 14.52
C ASP A 54 -13.49 1.42 13.03
N PHE A 55 -12.31 1.31 12.42
CA PHE A 55 -12.11 1.56 11.00
C PHE A 55 -12.98 0.64 10.12
N LEU A 56 -12.92 -0.67 10.36
CA LEU A 56 -13.68 -1.66 9.60
C LEU A 56 -15.19 -1.54 9.81
N SER A 57 -15.65 -1.16 11.00
CA SER A 57 -17.08 -0.97 11.28
C SER A 57 -17.68 0.25 10.56
N ALA A 58 -16.85 1.25 10.24
CA ALA A 58 -17.24 2.46 9.53
C ALA A 58 -16.99 2.38 8.02
N LEU A 59 -16.26 1.37 7.54
CA LEU A 59 -15.87 1.22 6.15
C LEU A 59 -16.88 0.35 5.37
N PRO A 60 -17.40 0.80 4.21
CA PRO A 60 -18.21 -0.05 3.34
C PRO A 60 -17.43 -1.28 2.84
N GLU A 61 -18.11 -2.41 2.69
CA GLU A 61 -17.49 -3.67 2.23
C GLU A 61 -16.82 -3.53 0.86
N GLU A 62 -17.48 -2.88 -0.09
CA GLU A 62 -16.93 -2.61 -1.43
C GLU A 62 -15.60 -1.87 -1.37
N ARG A 63 -15.47 -0.90 -0.45
CA ARG A 63 -14.23 -0.15 -0.26
C ARG A 63 -13.12 -1.00 0.34
N LEU A 64 -13.46 -1.93 1.24
CA LEU A 64 -12.48 -2.88 1.75
C LEU A 64 -11.92 -3.78 0.64
N VAL A 65 -12.77 -4.21 -0.30
CA VAL A 65 -12.35 -4.97 -1.49
C VAL A 65 -11.39 -4.14 -2.33
N THR A 66 -11.73 -2.87 -2.62
CA THR A 66 -10.85 -1.97 -3.38
C THR A 66 -9.49 -1.76 -2.71
N LEU A 67 -9.45 -1.58 -1.38
CA LEU A 67 -8.17 -1.42 -0.66
C LEU A 67 -7.30 -2.70 -0.75
N LYS A 68 -7.92 -3.88 -0.76
CA LYS A 68 -7.20 -5.15 -0.96
C LYS A 68 -6.63 -5.26 -2.38
N GLU A 69 -7.43 -4.95 -3.40
CA GLU A 69 -7.00 -4.95 -4.80
C GLU A 69 -5.82 -3.98 -5.03
N TYR A 70 -5.82 -2.82 -4.35
CA TYR A 70 -4.69 -1.89 -4.36
C TYR A 70 -3.44 -2.50 -3.73
N ALA A 71 -3.58 -3.19 -2.59
CA ALA A 71 -2.45 -3.84 -1.94
C ALA A 71 -1.86 -4.96 -2.83
N GLU A 72 -2.70 -5.80 -3.43
CA GLU A 72 -2.30 -6.85 -4.39
C GLU A 72 -1.56 -6.24 -5.59
N SER A 73 -2.16 -5.23 -6.23
CA SER A 73 -1.54 -4.55 -7.39
C SER A 73 -0.19 -3.91 -7.05
N ALA A 74 -0.05 -3.35 -5.85
CA ALA A 74 1.19 -2.73 -5.39
C ALA A 74 2.29 -3.77 -5.11
N VAL A 75 1.92 -4.94 -4.55
CA VAL A 75 2.84 -6.06 -4.34
C VAL A 75 3.31 -6.64 -5.67
N ASP A 76 2.41 -6.86 -6.63
CA ASP A 76 2.78 -7.34 -7.96
C ASP A 76 3.73 -6.38 -8.68
N ALA A 77 3.46 -5.07 -8.59
CA ALA A 77 4.37 -4.05 -9.08
C ALA A 77 5.75 -4.13 -8.38
N ALA A 78 5.79 -4.29 -7.06
CA ALA A 78 7.03 -4.44 -6.31
C ALA A 78 7.82 -5.70 -6.73
N VAL A 79 7.16 -6.83 -6.96
CA VAL A 79 7.78 -8.07 -7.43
C VAL A 79 8.48 -7.86 -8.77
N SER A 80 7.82 -7.19 -9.72
CA SER A 80 8.43 -6.88 -11.02
C SER A 80 9.74 -6.08 -10.87
N MET A 81 9.82 -5.20 -9.86
CA MET A 81 11.02 -4.39 -9.61
C MET A 81 12.19 -5.19 -9.02
N ILE A 82 11.91 -6.23 -8.22
CA ILE A 82 12.96 -7.09 -7.64
C ILE A 82 13.43 -8.15 -8.63
N VAL A 83 12.51 -8.76 -9.39
CA VAL A 83 12.85 -9.80 -10.37
C VAL A 83 13.63 -9.19 -11.54
N ASP A 84 13.13 -8.08 -12.09
CA ASP A 84 13.78 -7.41 -13.22
C ASP A 84 14.85 -6.41 -12.76
N ASP A 85 15.51 -6.64 -11.61
CA ASP A 85 16.39 -5.68 -10.92
C ASP A 85 17.31 -4.89 -11.87
N ARG A 86 16.80 -3.74 -12.31
CA ARG A 86 17.43 -2.86 -13.29
C ARG A 86 18.66 -2.18 -12.70
N ARG A 87 18.88 -2.28 -11.38
CA ARG A 87 20.08 -1.75 -10.69
C ARG A 87 21.36 -2.47 -11.12
N LYS A 88 21.26 -3.67 -11.68
CA LYS A 88 22.41 -4.37 -12.30
C LYS A 88 22.91 -3.68 -13.58
N ASN A 89 22.07 -2.89 -14.25
CA ASN A 89 22.42 -2.11 -15.46
C ASN A 89 22.48 -0.61 -15.16
N ARG A 90 23.38 -0.22 -14.23
CA ARG A 90 23.51 1.15 -13.68
C ARG A 90 24.03 2.22 -14.65
N GLN A 91 23.96 2.01 -15.96
CA GLN A 91 24.27 3.03 -16.96
C GLN A 91 22.95 3.71 -17.37
N ASP A 92 22.66 4.84 -16.74
CA ASP A 92 21.81 5.94 -17.25
C ASP A 92 20.27 5.92 -17.14
N GLU A 93 19.61 5.00 -16.43
CA GLU A 93 18.15 5.11 -16.24
C GLU A 93 17.75 5.09 -14.75
N ILE A 94 17.50 6.28 -14.19
CA ILE A 94 16.79 6.42 -12.91
C ILE A 94 15.31 6.21 -13.22
N PRO A 95 14.66 5.14 -12.72
CA PRO A 95 13.27 4.88 -13.06
C PRO A 95 12.40 5.94 -12.39
N VAL A 96 11.63 6.67 -13.20
CA VAL A 96 10.53 7.49 -12.70
C VAL A 96 9.47 6.52 -12.21
N ILE A 97 9.26 6.48 -10.89
CA ILE A 97 8.13 5.78 -10.28
C ILE A 97 6.88 6.56 -10.71
N PHE A 98 6.24 6.13 -11.80
CA PHE A 98 4.86 6.50 -12.02
C PHE A 98 4.07 5.66 -11.04
N SER A 99 3.86 6.20 -9.82
CA SER A 99 2.77 5.69 -9.01
C SER A 99 1.54 5.80 -9.91
N LYS A 100 0.96 4.67 -10.31
CA LYS A 100 -0.43 4.65 -10.76
C LYS A 100 -1.31 4.90 -9.54
N GLN A 101 -1.09 6.01 -8.85
CA GLN A 101 -2.15 6.64 -8.10
C GLN A 101 -3.09 7.13 -9.21
N SER A 102 -3.97 6.24 -9.65
CA SER A 102 -5.19 6.66 -10.32
C SER A 102 -5.93 7.46 -9.28
N PHE A 103 -5.57 8.74 -9.15
CA PHE A 103 -6.44 9.76 -8.61
C PHE A 103 -7.55 9.85 -9.64
N ASP A 104 -8.49 8.91 -9.55
CA ASP A 104 -9.75 9.10 -10.20
C ASP A 104 -10.40 10.23 -9.41
N ASP A 105 -10.13 11.47 -9.84
CA ASP A 105 -10.59 12.71 -9.19
C ASP A 105 -12.13 12.75 -9.13
N ASP A 106 -12.80 11.88 -9.89
CA ASP A 106 -14.25 11.69 -9.92
C ASP A 106 -14.77 10.72 -8.84
N VAL A 107 -13.89 10.02 -8.09
CA VAL A 107 -14.30 9.14 -6.99
C VAL A 107 -14.64 9.99 -5.76
N GLU A 108 -15.83 9.79 -5.20
CA GLU A 108 -16.22 10.44 -3.95
C GLU A 108 -15.18 10.18 -2.85
N LEU A 109 -14.71 11.29 -2.26
CA LEU A 109 -13.82 11.27 -1.11
C LEU A 109 -14.46 10.50 0.04
N GLU A 110 -13.67 9.61 0.62
CA GLU A 110 -14.08 8.84 1.79
C GLU A 110 -14.36 9.76 2.98
N TRP A 111 -15.08 9.25 3.99
CA TRP A 111 -15.38 10.04 5.19
C TRP A 111 -14.12 10.59 5.89
N PHE A 112 -13.01 9.85 5.80
CA PHE A 112 -11.70 10.24 6.35
C PHE A 112 -10.86 11.11 5.40
N GLU A 113 -11.29 11.25 4.13
CA GLU A 113 -10.64 12.10 3.12
C GLU A 113 -11.37 13.44 2.94
N LYS A 114 -12.62 13.54 3.43
CA LYS A 114 -13.38 14.79 3.39
C LYS A 114 -12.66 15.87 4.21
N PRO A 115 -12.39 17.05 3.63
CA PRO A 115 -11.73 18.12 4.35
C PRO A 115 -12.57 18.56 5.54
N ILE A 116 -11.94 18.64 6.72
CA ILE A 116 -12.58 19.03 7.99
C ILE A 116 -13.06 20.49 7.94
N LEU A 117 -12.45 21.32 7.09
CA LEU A 117 -12.82 22.71 6.90
C LEU A 117 -13.96 22.82 5.90
N ASN A 118 -15.11 23.33 6.36
CA ASN A 118 -16.14 23.84 5.47
C ASN A 118 -15.52 24.95 4.61
N LYS A 119 -15.51 24.77 3.28
CA LYS A 119 -15.24 25.85 2.34
C LYS A 119 -16.20 27.01 2.65
N LYS A 120 -15.64 28.17 3.01
CA LYS A 120 -16.38 29.43 3.07
C LYS A 120 -16.75 29.89 1.67
#